data_AF-A0A927R8R4-F1
#
_entry.id   AF-A0A927R8R4-F1
#
_cell.length_a   1.000
_cell.length_b   1.000
_cell.length_c   1.000
_cell.angle_alpha   90.00
_cell.angle_beta   90.00
_cell.angle_gamma   90.00
#
_symmetry.space_group_name_H-M   'P 1'
#
loop_
_entity.id
_entity.type
_entity.pdbx_description
1 polymer ?
#
loop_
_entity_poly.entity_id
_entity_poly.type
_entity_poly.pdbx_seq_one_letter_code
_entity_poly.pdbx_strand_id
1 'polypeptide(L)' 'MNTVDADELPHLHSFTTGLRRDLQAVINGLTLPHSSGPVEGIVNKIKYLKRQMFGRANFDLLRKRVLLT' A
#
# COMPACT_ATOMS: atom_id res chain seq x y z
N MET A 1 23.30 4.63 -7.30
CA MET A 1 22.12 5.24 -7.95
C MET A 1 22.53 6.04 -9.18
N ASN A 2 23.53 6.92 -9.10
CA ASN A 2 24.05 7.66 -10.28
C ASN A 2 24.57 6.76 -11.42
N THR A 3 25.09 5.57 -11.11
CA THR A 3 25.47 4.56 -12.10
C THR A 3 24.29 3.98 -12.86
N VAL A 4 23.14 3.87 -12.19
CA VAL A 4 21.89 3.37 -12.78
C VAL A 4 21.25 4.42 -13.66
N ASP A 5 21.35 5.71 -13.31
CA ASP A 5 20.77 6.78 -14.12
C ASP A 5 21.55 7.05 -15.43
N ALA A 6 22.78 6.55 -15.53
CA ALA A 6 23.66 6.70 -16.69
C ALA A 6 23.67 5.48 -17.62
N ASP A 7 22.95 4.41 -17.26
CA ASP A 7 22.82 3.20 -18.08
C ASP A 7 21.61 3.32 -19.03
N GLU A 8 21.40 2.36 -19.93
CA GLU A 8 20.22 2.27 -20.80
C GLU A 8 19.21 1.25 -20.28
N LEU A 9 18.90 1.30 -18.98
CA LEU A 9 18.00 0.35 -18.32
C LEU A 9 16.74 1.07 -17.79
N PRO A 10 15.75 1.38 -18.65
CA PRO A 10 14.61 2.23 -18.30
C PRO A 10 13.77 1.69 -17.13
N HIS A 11 13.67 0.37 -16.97
CA HIS A 11 12.98 -0.24 -15.84
C HIS A 11 13.69 0.05 -14.50
N LEU A 12 15.02 -0.01 -14.48
CA LEU A 12 15.79 0.33 -13.28
C LEU A 12 15.72 1.83 -12.97
N HIS A 13 15.66 2.69 -13.98
CA HIS A 13 15.51 4.13 -13.77
C HIS A 13 14.15 4.44 -13.12
N SER A 14 13.09 3.78 -13.59
CA SER A 14 11.74 3.96 -13.02
C SER A 14 11.69 3.51 -11.55
N PHE A 15 12.36 2.40 -11.24
CA PHE A 15 12.48 1.87 -9.89
C PHE A 15 13.27 2.82 -8.97
N THR A 16 14.47 3.27 -9.37
CA THR A 16 15.28 4.20 -8.56
C THR A 16 14.57 5.54 -8.35
N THR A 17 13.83 6.01 -9.35
CA THR A 17 12.98 7.21 -9.25
C THR A 17 11.87 7.03 -8.21
N GLY A 18 11.20 5.86 -8.20
CA GLY A 18 10.22 5.51 -7.17
C GLY A 18 10.82 5.54 -5.77
N LEU A 19 11.97 4.89 -5.57
CA LEU A 19 12.66 4.88 -4.28
C LEU A 19 13.04 6.28 -3.79
N ARG A 20 13.52 7.16 -4.68
CA ARG A 20 13.83 8.55 -4.33
C ARG A 20 12.59 9.34 -3.93
N ARG A 21 11.47 9.12 -4.62
CA ARG A 21 10.19 9.75 -4.30
C ARG A 21 9.69 9.33 -2.92
N ASP A 22 9.85 8.05 -2.58
CA ASP A 22 9.34 7.50 -1.33
C ASP A 22 10.27 7.71 -0.13
N LEU A 23 11.53 8.11 -0.35
CA LEU A 23 12.54 8.27 0.70
C LEU A 23 12.06 9.14 1.87
N GLN A 24 11.44 10.28 1.58
CA GLN A 24 10.91 11.18 2.62
C GLN A 24 9.79 10.52 3.42
N ALA A 25 8.90 9.78 2.77
CA ALA A 25 7.83 9.05 3.44
C ALA A 25 8.39 7.95 4.35
N VAL A 26 9.43 7.25 3.91
CA VAL A 26 10.10 6.22 4.72
C VAL A 26 10.79 6.82 5.93
N ILE A 27 11.54 7.91 5.76
CA ILE A 27 12.17 8.62 6.88
C ILE A 27 11.10 9.05 7.88
N ASN A 28 10.04 9.72 7.40
CA ASN A 28 8.95 10.19 8.26
C ASN A 28 8.26 9.05 9.01
N GLY A 29 8.07 7.88 8.37
CA GLY A 29 7.49 6.70 9.02
C GLY A 29 8.37 6.09 10.12
N LEU A 30 9.67 6.37 10.12
CA LEU A 30 10.62 5.92 11.15
C LEU A 30 10.86 6.97 12.24
N THR A 31 10.73 8.25 11.93
CA THR A 31 11.07 9.34 12.86
C THR A 31 9.86 9.96 13.55
N LEU A 32 8.68 9.93 12.92
CA LEU A 32 7.46 10.50 13.49
C LEU A 32 6.70 9.45 14.31
N PRO A 33 5.95 9.88 15.34
CA PRO A 33 5.12 8.96 16.13
C PRO A 33 3.87 8.46 15.38
N HIS A 34 3.65 8.95 14.15
CA HIS A 34 2.47 8.65 13.35
C HIS A 34 2.73 7.47 12.43
N SER A 35 1.78 6.53 12.36
CA SER A 35 1.86 5.36 11.49
C SER A 35 0.54 5.10 10.77
N SER A 36 0.62 4.79 9.48
CA SER A 36 -0.50 4.29 8.68
C SER A 36 -0.82 2.82 8.95
N GLY A 37 0.02 2.09 9.70
CA GLY A 37 -0.08 0.65 9.91
C GLY A 37 -1.46 0.18 10.41
N PRO A 38 -2.05 0.80 11.45
CA PRO A 38 -3.40 0.45 11.90
C PRO A 38 -4.47 0.62 10.81
N VAL A 39 -4.38 1.71 10.04
CA VAL A 39 -5.33 2.00 8.95
C VAL A 39 -5.16 0.98 7.82
N GLU A 40 -3.93 0.69 7.42
CA GLU A 40 -3.62 -0.34 6.41
C GLU A 40 -4.07 -1.73 6.84
N GLY A 41 -3.93 -2.06 8.13
CA GLY A 41 -4.44 -3.30 8.72
C GLY A 41 -5.95 -3.44 8.56
N ILE A 42 -6.71 -2.38 8.86
CA ILE A 42 -8.17 -2.35 8.67
C ILE A 42 -8.52 -2.50 7.18
N VAL A 43 -7.84 -1.76 6.30
CA VAL A 43 -8.05 -1.87 4.85
C VAL A 43 -7.77 -3.29 4.35
N ASN A 44 -6.71 -3.94 4.85
CA ASN A 44 -6.39 -5.33 4.53
C ASN A 44 -7.44 -6.30 5.05
N LYS A 45 -7.97 -6.12 6.28
CA LYS A 45 -9.10 -6.92 6.80
C LYS A 45 -10.33 -6.77 5.89
N ILE A 46 -10.68 -5.56 5.47
CA ILE A 46 -11.82 -5.31 4.57
C ILE A 46 -11.60 -5.97 3.20
N LYS A 47 -10.41 -5.81 2.61
CA LYS A 47 -10.05 -6.47 1.33
C LYS A 47 -10.12 -7.99 1.44
N TYR A 48 -9.67 -8.55 2.57
CA TYR A 48 -9.75 -9.98 2.85
C TYR A 48 -11.20 -10.46 2.91
N LEU A 49 -12.06 -9.80 3.71
CA LEU A 49 -13.48 -10.13 3.80
C LEU A 49 -14.17 -10.04 2.44
N LYS A 50 -13.85 -9.00 1.64
CA LYS A 50 -14.36 -8.86 0.26
C LYS A 50 -13.94 -10.03 -0.64
N ARG A 51 -12.68 -10.48 -0.57
CA ARG A 51 -12.16 -11.63 -1.36
C ARG A 51 -12.82 -12.95 -0.98
N GLN A 52 -13.06 -13.19 0.31
CA GLN A 52 -13.76 -14.40 0.79
C GLN A 52 -15.20 -14.54 0.24
N MET A 53 -15.77 -13.46 -0.29
CA MET A 53 -17.15 -13.44 -0.79
C MET A 53 -17.25 -13.77 -2.29
N PHE A 54 -16.15 -14.10 -2.96
CA PHE A 54 -16.12 -14.57 -4.35
C PHE A 54 -16.96 -13.70 -5.31
N GLY A 55 -16.77 -12.38 -5.26
CA GLY A 55 -17.44 -11.43 -6.15
C GLY A 55 -18.86 -11.00 -5.74
N ARG A 56 -19.43 -11.59 -4.68
CA ARG A 56 -20.80 -11.27 -4.20
C ARG A 56 -20.87 -10.05 -3.28
N ALA A 57 -19.75 -9.38 -3.04
CA ALA A 57 -19.61 -8.29 -2.08
C ALA A 57 -20.03 -6.93 -2.66
N ASN A 58 -21.33 -6.74 -2.91
CA ASN A 58 -21.88 -5.39 -3.03
C ASN A 58 -21.67 -4.62 -1.71
N PHE A 59 -21.78 -3.29 -1.75
CA PHE A 59 -21.42 -2.45 -0.61
C PHE A 59 -22.21 -2.80 0.66
N ASP A 60 -23.53 -3.01 0.54
CA ASP A 60 -24.39 -3.33 1.68
C ASP A 60 -23.99 -4.65 2.35
N LEU A 61 -23.69 -5.68 1.56
CA LEU A 61 -23.29 -6.97 2.08
C LEU A 61 -21.88 -6.93 2.68
N LEU A 62 -20.96 -6.20 2.06
CA LEU A 62 -19.62 -6.00 2.62
C LEU A 62 -19.68 -5.23 3.94
N ARG A 63 -20.50 -4.17 4.02
CA ARG A 63 -20.71 -3.40 5.26
C ARG A 63 -21.25 -4.29 6.38
N LYS A 64 -22.28 -5.10 6.11
CA LYS A 64 -22.81 -6.06 7.09
C LYS A 64 -21.72 -7.01 7.57
N ARG A 65 -20.90 -7.56 6.65
CA ARG A 65 -19.81 -8.46 7.02
C ARG A 65 -18.71 -7.77 7.84
N VAL A 66 -18.40 -6.51 7.58
CA VAL A 66 -17.41 -5.76 8.37
C VAL A 66 -17.92 -5.42 9.78
N LEU A 67 -19.20 -5.06 9.93
CA LEU A 67 -19.77 -4.65 11.22
C LEU A 67 -20.20 -5.81 12.12
N LEU A 68 -20.52 -6.97 11.52
CA LEU A 68 -21.01 -8.15 12.24
C LEU A 68 -19.94 -9.24 12.44
N THR A 69 -18.68 -8.97 12.06
CA THR A 69 -17.52 -9.86 12.29
C THR A 69 -16.53 -9.24 13.26
#